data_AF-A0A8J7X6P6-F1
#
_entry.id   AF-A0A8J7X6P6-F1
#
_cell.length_a   1.000
_cell.length_b   1.000
_cell.length_c   1.000
_cell.angle_alpha   90.00
_cell.angle_beta   90.00
_cell.angle_gamma   90.00
#
_symmetry.space_group_name_H-M   'P 1'
#
loop_
_entity.id
_entity.type
_entity.pdbx_description
1 polymer ?
#
loop_
_entity_poly.entity_id
_entity_poly.type
_entity_poly.pdbx_seq_one_letter_code
_entity_poly.pdbx_strand_id
1 'polypeptide(L)'
;CYAAAELTRIIGLRKSHVEVKKIEARVKYGVLEELLPLVSVKGIGRVRARKIFNTGIKTVPQLKNAPLEILTPILGKKTAEKIKREV
;
A
#
# COMPACT_ATOMS: atom_id res chain seq x y z
N CYS A 1 -2.96 -0.16 -16.03
CA CYS A 1 -3.13 -0.97 -17.25
C CYS A 1 -4.56 -1.47 -17.31
N TYR A 2 -5.50 -0.53 -17.49
CA TYR A 2 -6.92 -0.81 -17.37
C TYR A 2 -7.46 -1.61 -18.56
N ALA A 3 -7.03 -1.25 -19.77
CA ALA A 3 -7.43 -1.93 -21.00
C ALA A 3 -7.05 -3.43 -21.01
N ALA A 4 -5.85 -3.78 -20.52
CA ALA A 4 -5.41 -5.17 -20.44
C ALA A 4 -6.21 -5.99 -19.41
N ALA A 5 -6.62 -5.37 -18.30
CA ALA A 5 -7.45 -6.02 -17.29
C ALA A 5 -8.86 -6.31 -17.83
N GLU A 6 -9.49 -5.36 -18.52
CA GLU A 6 -10.80 -5.61 -19.13
C GLU A 6 -10.73 -6.62 -20.29
N LEU A 7 -9.67 -6.58 -21.12
CA LEU A 7 -9.47 -7.59 -22.17
C LEU A 7 -9.34 -9.00 -21.60
N THR A 8 -8.52 -9.20 -20.56
CA THR A 8 -8.38 -10.52 -19.92
C THR A 8 -9.66 -11.01 -19.24
N ARG A 9 -10.52 -10.09 -18.77
CA ARG A 9 -11.86 -10.40 -18.25
C ARG A 9 -12.81 -10.89 -19.35
N ILE A 10 -12.82 -10.22 -20.51
CA ILE A 10 -13.67 -10.55 -21.66
C ILE A 10 -13.25 -11.86 -22.33
N ILE A 11 -11.94 -12.10 -22.45
CA ILE A 11 -11.37 -13.30 -23.10
C ILE A 11 -11.47 -14.55 -22.19
N GLY A 12 -11.90 -14.41 -20.93
CA GLY A 12 -12.08 -15.53 -19.99
C GLY A 12 -10.78 -16.09 -19.39
N LEU A 13 -9.65 -15.41 -19.60
CA LEU A 13 -8.33 -15.77 -19.07
C LEU A 13 -8.22 -15.36 -17.59
N ARG A 14 -8.89 -16.13 -16.71
CA ARG A 14 -9.00 -15.84 -15.27
C ARG A 14 -7.66 -15.73 -14.56
N LYS A 15 -6.66 -16.56 -14.91
CA LYS A 15 -5.31 -16.50 -14.31
C LYS A 15 -4.59 -15.20 -14.66
N SER A 16 -4.57 -14.85 -15.94
CA SER A 16 -3.92 -13.64 -16.45
C SER A 16 -4.60 -12.37 -15.93
N HIS A 17 -5.92 -12.37 -15.76
CA HIS A 17 -6.64 -11.23 -15.17
C HIS A 17 -6.19 -10.90 -13.75
N VAL A 18 -5.91 -11.91 -12.91
CA VAL A 18 -5.39 -11.70 -11.55
C VAL A 18 -3.99 -11.08 -11.58
N GLU A 19 -3.11 -11.57 -12.45
CA GLU A 19 -1.76 -11.02 -12.62
C GLU A 19 -1.78 -9.58 -13.16
N VAL A 20 -2.62 -9.29 -14.13
CA VAL A 20 -2.74 -7.93 -14.70
C VAL A 20 -3.27 -6.95 -13.66
N LYS A 21 -4.26 -7.33 -12.83
CA LYS A 21 -4.73 -6.49 -11.72
C LYS A 21 -3.65 -6.22 -10.68
N LYS A 22 -2.84 -7.23 -10.36
CA LYS A 22 -1.68 -7.06 -9.47
C LYS A 22 -0.66 -6.08 -10.04
N ILE A 23 -0.31 -6.22 -11.31
CA ILE A 23 0.59 -5.30 -12.02
C ILE A 23 0.00 -3.89 -12.04
N GLU A 24 -1.30 -3.75 -12.30
CA GLU A 24 -1.96 -2.45 -12.30
C GLU A 24 -1.89 -1.76 -10.94
N ALA A 25 -2.12 -2.49 -9.84
CA ALA A 25 -1.97 -1.94 -8.49
C ALA A 25 -0.53 -1.46 -8.24
N ARG A 26 0.47 -2.25 -8.66
CA ARG A 26 1.89 -1.89 -8.55
C ARG A 26 2.25 -0.65 -9.37
N VAL A 27 1.74 -0.54 -10.60
CA VAL A 27 1.97 0.61 -11.48
C VAL A 27 1.29 1.87 -10.93
N LYS A 28 0.05 1.75 -10.44
CA LYS A 28 -0.71 2.88 -9.89
C LYS A 28 -0.03 3.53 -8.69
N TYR A 29 0.52 2.71 -7.79
CA TYR A 29 1.17 3.19 -6.58
C TYR A 29 2.70 3.33 -6.72
N GLY A 30 3.30 2.72 -7.76
CA GLY A 30 4.75 2.72 -7.99
C GLY A 30 5.53 1.97 -6.91
N VAL A 31 4.95 0.91 -6.34
CA VAL A 31 5.53 0.16 -5.21
C VAL A 31 5.39 -1.35 -5.42
N LEU A 32 6.24 -2.14 -4.76
CA LEU A 32 6.09 -3.60 -4.70
C LEU A 32 4.78 -4.00 -4.00
N GLU A 33 4.30 -5.23 -4.26
CA GLU A 33 3.05 -5.75 -3.68
C GLU A 33 3.03 -5.65 -2.15
N GLU A 34 4.19 -5.82 -1.53
CA GLU A 34 4.39 -5.80 -0.08
C GLU A 34 4.06 -4.44 0.58
N LEU A 35 4.06 -3.36 -0.21
CA LEU A 35 3.77 -2.00 0.25
C LEU A 35 2.33 -1.56 -0.04
N LEU A 36 1.57 -2.32 -0.83
CA LEU A 36 0.16 -2.02 -1.14
C LEU A 36 -0.72 -1.79 0.09
N PRO A 37 -0.66 -2.61 1.17
CA PRO A 37 -1.51 -2.38 2.34
C PRO A 37 -1.19 -1.05 3.03
N LEU A 38 0.09 -0.65 3.04
CA LEU A 38 0.54 0.59 3.67
C LEU A 38 0.20 1.84 2.84
N VAL A 39 0.37 1.77 1.51
CA VAL A 39 0.07 2.90 0.60
C VAL A 39 -1.44 3.13 0.44
N SER A 40 -2.29 2.13 0.75
CA SER A 40 -3.75 2.32 0.75
C SER A 40 -4.22 3.31 1.82
N VAL A 41 -3.42 3.54 2.87
CA VAL A 41 -3.74 4.46 3.96
C VAL A 41 -3.54 5.90 3.51
N LYS A 42 -4.56 6.74 3.67
CA LYS A 42 -4.50 8.17 3.34
C LYS A 42 -3.37 8.85 4.12
N GLY A 43 -2.40 9.41 3.39
CA GLY A 43 -1.24 10.12 3.96
C GLY A 43 0.08 9.33 3.92
N ILE A 44 0.04 8.05 3.52
CA ILE A 44 1.24 7.25 3.24
C ILE A 44 1.48 7.21 1.73
N GLY A 45 2.44 8.01 1.27
CA GLY A 45 2.96 7.92 -0.10
C GLY A 45 4.09 6.89 -0.23
N ARG A 46 4.61 6.74 -1.46
CA ARG A 46 5.67 5.77 -1.86
C ARG A 46 6.90 5.80 -0.93
N VAL A 47 7.43 7.01 -0.66
CA VAL A 47 8.64 7.21 0.14
C VAL A 47 8.42 6.84 1.61
N ARG A 48 7.27 7.24 2.18
CA ARG A 48 6.91 6.96 3.57
C ARG A 48 6.63 5.47 3.75
N ALA A 49 5.91 4.85 2.82
CA ALA A 49 5.67 3.42 2.81
C ALA A 49 6.99 2.64 2.83
N ARG A 50 7.97 3.05 2.01
CA ARG A 50 9.29 2.40 1.96
C ARG A 50 10.07 2.52 3.27
N LYS A 51 10.01 3.68 3.94
CA LYS A 51 10.61 3.86 5.28
C LYS A 51 9.95 2.98 6.34
N ILE A 52 8.62 2.91 6.37
CA ILE A 52 7.85 2.05 7.29
C ILE A 52 8.18 0.58 7.05
N PHE A 53 8.26 0.19 5.77
CA PHE A 53 8.63 -1.17 5.40
C PHE A 53 10.06 -1.54 5.84
N ASN A 54 11.00 -0.60 5.71
CA ASN A 54 12.37 -0.77 6.20
C ASN A 54 12.44 -0.91 7.73
N THR A 55 11.49 -0.35 8.48
CA THR A 55 11.37 -0.56 9.93
C THR A 55 10.73 -1.91 10.32
N GLY A 56 10.40 -2.76 9.34
CA GLY A 56 9.81 -4.08 9.56
C GLY A 56 8.29 -4.10 9.70
N ILE A 57 7.63 -2.94 9.59
CA ILE A 57 6.17 -2.83 9.62
C ILE A 57 5.65 -3.05 8.21
N LYS A 58 4.99 -4.19 7.98
CA LYS A 58 4.49 -4.59 6.64
C LYS A 58 2.97 -4.62 6.55
N THR A 59 2.29 -4.62 7.70
CA THR A 59 0.84 -4.83 7.77
C THR A 59 0.14 -3.70 8.54
N VAL A 60 -1.14 -3.48 8.23
CA VAL A 60 -1.99 -2.48 8.91
C VAL A 60 -2.08 -2.72 10.44
N PRO A 61 -2.18 -3.96 10.95
CA PRO A 61 -2.18 -4.21 12.40
C PRO A 61 -0.84 -3.86 13.05
N GLN A 62 0.28 -4.13 12.38
CA GLN A 62 1.60 -3.72 12.86
C GLN A 62 1.75 -2.20 12.86
N LEU A 63 1.16 -1.50 11.87
CA LEU A 63 1.10 -0.04 11.86
C LEU A 63 0.30 0.50 13.04
N LYS A 64 -0.78 -0.18 13.45
CA LYS A 64 -1.61 0.17 14.62
C LYS A 64 -0.88 -0.03 15.94
N ASN A 65 -0.14 -1.13 16.07
CA ASN A 65 0.62 -1.48 17.27
C ASN A 65 1.98 -0.78 17.36
N ALA A 66 2.47 -0.20 16.26
CA ALA A 66 3.75 0.48 16.25
C ALA A 66 3.74 1.73 17.16
N PRO A 67 4.81 1.94 17.95
CA PRO A 67 4.90 3.09 18.82
C PRO A 67 4.96 4.39 18.01
N LEU A 68 4.28 5.41 18.52
CA LEU A 68 4.22 6.74 17.92
C LEU A 68 5.62 7.34 17.73
N GLU A 69 6.60 6.98 18.56
CA GLU A 69 8.00 7.41 18.44
C GLU A 69 8.67 6.97 17.14
N ILE A 70 8.31 5.81 16.59
CA ILE A 70 8.83 5.32 15.31
C ILE A 70 8.04 5.92 14.15
N LEU A 71 6.73 6.11 14.33
CA LEU A 71 5.85 6.67 13.29
C LEU A 71 6.04 8.18 13.12
N THR A 72 6.29 8.93 14.18
CA THR A 72 6.41 10.40 14.15
C THR A 72 7.50 10.94 13.21
N PRO A 73 8.74 10.44 13.20
CA PRO A 73 9.76 10.88 12.24
C PRO A 73 9.48 10.44 10.80
N ILE A 74 8.68 9.38 10.58
CA ILE A 74 8.42 8.83 9.24
C ILE A 74 7.18 9.44 8.58
N LEU A 75 6.10 9.60 9.35
CA LEU A 75 4.78 10.08 8.91
C LEU A 75 4.53 11.55 9.25
N GLY A 76 5.23 12.08 10.26
CA GLY A 76 4.91 13.35 10.91
C GLY A 76 3.78 13.19 11.94
N LYS A 77 3.86 13.93 13.05
CA LYS A 77 2.91 13.88 14.18
C LYS A 77 1.43 13.88 13.75
N LYS A 78 1.06 14.81 12.86
CA LYS A 78 -0.33 14.96 12.38
C LYS A 78 -0.83 13.73 11.61
N THR A 79 0.01 13.10 10.79
CA THR A 79 -0.40 11.93 9.99
C THR A 79 -0.45 10.67 10.85
N ALA A 80 0.50 10.52 11.79
CA ALA A 80 0.50 9.41 12.73
C ALA A 80 -0.73 9.42 13.65
N GLU A 81 -1.12 10.59 14.16
CA GLU A 81 -2.37 10.75 14.93
C GLU A 81 -3.61 10.47 14.09
N LYS A 82 -3.64 10.91 12.82
CA LYS A 82 -4.77 10.65 11.92
C LYS A 82 -4.95 9.16 11.65
N ILE A 83 -3.84 8.46 11.38
CA ILE A 83 -3.86 7.01 11.12
C ILE A 83 -4.29 6.24 12.37
N LYS A 84 -3.84 6.65 13.56
CA LYS A 84 -4.27 6.03 14.82
C LYS A 84 -5.75 6.31 15.15
N ARG A 85 -6.33 7.36 14.57
CA ARG A 85 -7.76 7.71 14.67
C ARG A 85 -8.63 7.02 13.62
N GLU A 86 -8.10 6.81 12.41
CA GLU A 86 -8.82 6.19 11.28
C GLU A 86 -8.80 4.65 11.30
N VAL A 87 -8.07 4.00 12.23
CA VAL A 87 -7.88 2.53 12.31
C VAL A 87 -8.18 1.95 13.68
#